data_AF-X1VTH9-F1
#
_entry.id   AF-X1VTH9-F1
#
_cell.length_a   1.000
_cell.length_b   1.000
_cell.length_c   1.000
_cell.angle_alpha   90.00
_cell.angle_beta   90.00
_cell.angle_gamma   90.00
#
_symmetry.space_group_name_H-M   'P 1'
#
loop_
_entity.id
_entity.type
_entity.pdbx_description
1 polymer ?
#
loop_
_entity_poly.entity_id
_entity_poly.type
_entity_poly.pdbx_seq_one_letter_code
_entity_poly.pdbx_strand_id
1 'polypeptide(L)'
;MSKPKTPLLSFRARGTIADSVTFQKRGQLTIARKKPIPKDPKSPAQLARRQVYRDAVAAWHALSPEEKEAWRGVCPGLTAYQCFMRSELKYVPPTPPPEEYTEEQTETQYDFPIYAGDITRIA
;
A
#
# COMPACT_ATOMS: atom_id res chain seq x y z
N MET A 1 18.93 -10.19 -14.67
CA MET A 1 18.71 -10.72 -16.03
C MET A 1 17.28 -11.27 -16.10
N SER A 2 16.33 -10.50 -16.63
CA SER A 2 14.95 -10.95 -16.79
C SER A 2 14.81 -11.54 -18.20
N LYS A 3 14.80 -12.87 -18.29
CA LYS A 3 14.53 -13.58 -19.55
C LYS A 3 13.02 -13.56 -19.77
N PRO A 4 12.50 -13.08 -20.93
CA PRO A 4 11.09 -13.21 -21.22
C PRO A 4 10.73 -14.70 -21.22
N LYS A 5 9.59 -15.05 -20.62
CA LYS A 5 9.16 -16.46 -20.48
C LYS A 5 8.76 -17.08 -21.82
N THR A 6 8.52 -16.23 -22.81
CA THR A 6 8.09 -16.58 -24.17
C THR A 6 8.86 -15.73 -25.18
N PRO A 7 8.94 -16.15 -26.46
CA PRO A 7 9.70 -15.44 -27.47
C PRO A 7 9.25 -13.98 -27.58
N LEU A 8 10.23 -13.08 -27.61
CA LEU A 8 10.08 -11.63 -27.41
C LEU A 8 9.18 -10.94 -28.45
N LEU A 9 9.07 -11.52 -29.65
CA LEU A 9 8.26 -11.02 -30.77
C LEU A 9 7.07 -11.94 -31.09
N SER A 10 6.73 -12.86 -30.19
CA SER A 10 5.53 -13.68 -30.35
C SER A 10 4.29 -12.92 -29.89
N PHE A 11 3.13 -13.23 -30.48
CA PHE A 11 1.82 -12.76 -30.00
C PHE A 11 1.53 -13.13 -28.54
N ARG A 12 2.33 -14.03 -27.95
CA ARG A 12 2.23 -14.49 -26.56
C ARG A 12 3.42 -14.04 -25.70
N ALA A 13 4.18 -13.03 -26.13
CA ALA A 13 5.30 -12.47 -25.37
C ALA A 13 4.82 -12.02 -23.96
N ARG A 14 5.52 -12.50 -22.92
CA ARG A 14 5.25 -12.19 -21.51
C ARG A 14 6.55 -12.04 -20.74
N GLY A 15 6.57 -11.03 -19.88
CA GLY A 15 7.68 -10.76 -18.98
C GLY A 15 8.28 -9.38 -19.22
N THR A 16 9.29 -9.06 -18.43
CA THR A 16 10.00 -7.78 -18.52
C THR A 16 11.36 -8.03 -19.17
N ILE A 17 11.80 -7.14 -20.04
CA ILE A 17 13.18 -7.09 -20.49
C ILE A 17 13.88 -6.06 -19.59
N ALA A 18 14.89 -6.54 -18.86
CA ALA A 18 15.63 -5.72 -17.89
C ALA A 18 14.69 -4.88 -17.00
N ASP A 19 14.88 -3.56 -16.97
CA ASP A 19 14.02 -2.59 -16.26
C ASP A 19 13.35 -1.60 -17.21
N SER A 20 13.37 -1.87 -18.52
CA SER A 20 12.89 -0.93 -19.53
C SER A 20 11.47 -1.23 -20.00
N VAL A 21 11.20 -2.45 -20.46
CA VAL A 21 9.95 -2.79 -21.16
C VAL A 21 9.31 -4.04 -20.56
N THR A 22 8.01 -3.97 -20.28
CA THR A 22 7.19 -5.10 -19.83
C THR A 22 6.16 -5.46 -20.91
N PHE A 23 6.14 -6.73 -21.31
CA PHE A 23 5.12 -7.33 -22.17
C PHE A 23 4.06 -8.00 -21.29
N GLN A 24 2.82 -7.55 -21.45
CA GLN A 24 1.66 -8.08 -20.74
C GLN A 24 0.51 -8.36 -21.70
N LYS A 25 -0.25 -9.41 -21.43
CA LYS A 25 -1.51 -9.70 -22.12
C LYS A 25 -2.66 -9.09 -21.32
N ARG A 26 -3.48 -8.25 -21.94
CA ARG A 26 -4.70 -7.68 -21.37
C ARG A 26 -5.88 -8.00 -22.28
N GLY A 27 -6.72 -8.96 -21.88
CA GLY A 27 -7.76 -9.50 -22.76
C GLY A 27 -7.15 -10.11 -24.02
N GLN A 28 -7.59 -9.68 -25.20
CA GLN A 28 -7.04 -10.11 -26.50
C GLN A 28 -5.81 -9.31 -26.97
N LEU A 29 -5.42 -8.25 -26.24
CA LEU A 29 -4.32 -7.38 -26.64
C LEU A 29 -3.01 -7.78 -25.96
N THR A 30 -1.93 -7.73 -26.72
CA THR A 30 -0.55 -7.81 -26.20
C THR A 30 0.02 -6.41 -26.18
N ILE A 31 0.36 -5.93 -24.99
CA ILE A 31 0.81 -4.56 -24.74
C ILE A 31 2.28 -4.60 -24.34
N ALA A 32 3.11 -3.88 -25.08
CA ALA A 32 4.46 -3.51 -24.66
C ALA A 32 4.40 -2.13 -24.01
N ARG A 33 4.81 -2.01 -22.75
CA ARG A 33 4.88 -0.72 -22.05
C ARG A 33 6.21 -0.53 -21.36
N LYS A 34 6.62 0.72 -21.15
CA LYS A 34 7.71 1.03 -20.23
C LYS A 34 7.37 0.49 -18.86
N LYS A 35 8.31 -0.20 -18.21
CA LYS A 35 8.11 -0.70 -16.84
C LYS A 35 7.75 0.48 -15.95
N PRO A 36 6.55 0.50 -15.32
CA PRO A 36 6.24 1.56 -14.38
C PRO A 36 7.18 1.40 -13.19
N ILE A 37 7.98 2.42 -12.94
CA ILE A 37 8.76 2.53 -11.72
C ILE A 37 7.86 3.32 -10.76
N PRO A 38 7.36 2.70 -9.67
CA PRO A 38 6.62 3.44 -8.67
C PRO A 38 7.50 4.58 -8.16
N LYS A 39 6.99 5.81 -8.21
CA LYS A 39 7.65 6.94 -7.55
C LYS A 39 7.58 6.66 -6.04
N ASP A 40 8.70 6.80 -5.34
CA ASP A 40 8.71 6.82 -3.87
C ASP A 40 8.62 8.29 -3.42
N PRO A 41 7.42 8.89 -3.33
CA PRO A 41 7.29 10.21 -2.74
C PRO A 41 7.80 10.13 -1.29
N LYS A 42 8.73 11.03 -0.96
CA LYS A 42 9.24 11.20 0.40
C LYS A 42 8.56 12.42 1.02
N SER A 43 7.23 12.43 1.04
CA SER A 43 6.52 13.54 1.68
C SER A 43 6.81 13.55 3.18
N PRO A 44 6.81 14.72 3.84
CA PRO A 44 7.02 14.80 5.29
C PRO A 44 6.07 13.90 6.08
N ALA A 45 4.79 13.85 5.69
CA ALA A 45 3.79 12.96 6.30
C ALA A 45 4.12 11.46 6.13
N GLN A 46 4.64 11.06 4.97
CA GLN A 46 5.06 9.68 4.72
C GLN A 46 6.28 9.30 5.55
N LEU A 47 7.24 10.22 5.69
CA LEU A 47 8.43 10.00 6.52
C LEU A 47 8.06 9.91 8.01
N ALA A 48 7.18 10.77 8.50
CA ALA A 48 6.68 10.71 9.87
C ALA A 48 6.01 9.36 10.16
N ARG A 49 5.16 8.88 9.25
CA ARG A 49 4.52 7.55 9.40
C ARG A 49 5.52 6.40 9.37
N ARG A 50 6.55 6.47 8.52
CA ARG A 50 7.63 5.47 8.48
C ARG A 50 8.42 5.47 9.78
N GLN A 51 8.64 6.62 10.39
CA GLN A 51 9.34 6.74 11.66
C GLN A 51 8.53 6.09 12.78
N VAL A 52 7.24 6.43 12.92
CA VAL A 52 6.34 5.82 13.92
C VAL A 52 6.31 4.29 13.78
N TYR A 53 6.27 3.77 12.56
CA TYR A 53 6.30 2.33 12.32
C TYR A 53 7.63 1.70 12.77
N ARG A 54 8.77 2.36 12.49
CA ARG A 54 10.09 1.88 12.93
C ARG A 54 10.21 1.87 14.44
N ASP A 55 9.72 2.92 15.09
CA ASP A 55 9.76 3.07 16.55
C ASP A 55 8.90 1.99 17.22
N ALA A 56 7.70 1.71 16.69
CA ALA A 56 6.84 0.63 17.17
C ALA A 56 7.52 -0.75 17.01
N VAL A 57 8.18 -1.02 15.88
CA VAL A 57 8.92 -2.27 15.68
C VAL A 57 10.09 -2.37 16.67
N ALA A 58 10.81 -1.28 16.92
CA ALA A 58 11.89 -1.25 17.90
C ALA A 58 11.37 -1.53 19.31
N ALA A 59 10.23 -0.93 19.69
CA ALA A 59 9.56 -1.19 20.96
C ALA A 59 9.15 -2.67 21.10
N TRP A 60 8.60 -3.29 20.05
CA TRP A 60 8.29 -4.72 20.05
C TRP A 60 9.54 -5.59 20.28
N HIS A 61 10.66 -5.23 19.65
CA HIS A 61 11.91 -5.97 19.84
C HIS A 61 12.50 -5.79 21.24
N ALA A 62 12.29 -4.64 21.87
CA ALA A 62 12.72 -4.35 23.23
C ALA A 62 11.92 -5.11 24.31
N LEU A 63 10.68 -5.52 24.03
CA LEU A 63 9.87 -6.32 24.96
C LEU A 63 10.50 -7.68 25.27
N SER A 64 10.40 -8.09 26.53
CA SER A 64 10.78 -9.41 27.01
C SER A 64 9.87 -10.52 26.45
N PRO A 65 10.31 -11.79 26.48
CA PRO A 65 9.47 -12.92 26.05
C PRO A 65 8.16 -13.03 26.84
N GLU A 66 8.19 -12.75 28.14
CA GLU A 66 7.03 -12.81 29.03
C GLU A 66 5.97 -11.76 28.64
N GLU A 67 6.40 -10.53 28.38
CA GLU A 67 5.51 -9.47 27.91
C GLU A 67 4.90 -9.81 26.55
N LYS A 68 5.69 -10.40 25.64
CA LYS A 68 5.20 -10.86 24.33
C LYS A 68 4.15 -11.97 24.45
N GLU A 69 4.23 -12.79 25.49
CA GLU A 69 3.22 -13.81 25.78
C GLU A 69 1.94 -13.20 26.36
N ALA A 70 2.04 -12.13 27.16
CA ALA A 70 0.86 -11.40 27.65
C ALA A 70 0.00 -10.84 26.50
N TRP A 71 0.61 -10.56 25.34
CA TRP A 71 -0.11 -10.13 24.14
C TRP A 71 -0.81 -11.28 23.37
N ARG A 72 -0.54 -12.56 23.70
CA ARG A 72 -1.26 -13.69 23.09
C ARG A 72 -2.68 -13.76 23.62
N GLY A 73 -3.66 -13.75 22.70
CA GLY A 73 -5.08 -13.87 23.04
C GLY A 73 -5.79 -12.56 23.36
N VAL A 74 -5.08 -11.43 23.46
CA VAL A 74 -5.68 -10.09 23.66
C VAL A 74 -6.55 -9.69 22.46
N CYS A 75 -6.08 -9.97 21.25
CA CYS A 75 -6.82 -9.72 20.01
C CYS A 75 -7.25 -11.05 19.38
N PRO A 76 -8.55 -11.34 19.24
CA PRO A 76 -9.00 -12.55 18.56
C PRO A 76 -8.62 -12.50 17.07
N GLY A 77 -8.10 -13.61 16.54
CA GLY A 77 -7.75 -13.75 15.13
C GLY A 77 -6.47 -13.02 14.68
N LEU A 78 -5.71 -12.42 15.59
CA LEU A 78 -4.45 -11.74 15.29
C LEU A 78 -3.30 -12.34 16.13
N THR A 79 -2.09 -12.27 15.59
CA THR A 79 -0.89 -12.61 16.36
C THR A 79 -0.60 -11.57 17.44
N ALA A 80 0.14 -11.94 18.49
CA ALA A 80 0.57 -11.02 19.54
C ALA A 80 1.26 -9.77 18.96
N TYR A 81 2.14 -9.95 17.97
CA TYR A 81 2.79 -8.86 17.25
C TYR A 81 1.78 -7.94 16.55
N GLN A 82 0.80 -8.51 15.83
CA GLN A 82 -0.21 -7.72 15.14
C GLN A 82 -1.10 -6.94 16.12
N CYS A 83 -1.38 -7.51 17.29
CA CYS A 83 -2.13 -6.85 18.35
C CYS A 83 -1.34 -5.66 18.92
N PHE A 84 -0.06 -5.85 19.22
CA PHE A 84 0.85 -4.79 19.68
C PHE A 84 1.04 -3.68 18.64
N MET A 85 1.33 -4.03 17.39
CA MET A 85 1.45 -3.04 16.33
C MET A 85 0.15 -2.24 16.15
N ARG A 86 -1.00 -2.87 16.36
CA ARG A 86 -2.30 -2.20 16.30
C ARG A 86 -2.53 -1.24 17.47
N SER A 87 -1.97 -1.47 18.66
CA SER A 87 -2.05 -0.49 19.76
C SER A 87 -1.15 0.70 19.50
N GLU A 88 0.10 0.47 19.10
CA GLU A 88 1.09 1.53 18.86
C GLU A 88 0.73 2.42 17.67
N LEU A 89 0.22 1.84 16.58
CA LEU A 89 -0.08 2.59 15.36
C LEU A 89 -1.40 3.38 15.42
N LYS A 90 -2.24 3.15 16.44
CA LYS A 90 -3.53 3.86 16.62
C LYS A 90 -3.38 5.27 17.20
N TYR A 91 -2.21 5.63 17.73
CA TYR A 91 -1.96 6.98 18.24
C TYR A 91 -1.58 7.93 17.10
N VAL A 92 -2.41 8.95 16.86
CA VAL A 92 -2.10 10.11 16.04
C VAL A 92 -2.51 11.35 16.84
N PRO A 93 -1.59 12.05 17.52
CA PRO A 93 -1.86 13.43 17.88
C PRO A 93 -1.90 14.22 16.56
N PRO A 94 -2.89 15.11 16.35
CA PRO A 94 -2.93 15.93 15.16
C PRO A 94 -1.61 16.71 15.07
N THR A 95 -0.98 16.71 13.90
CA THR A 95 0.06 17.69 13.60
C THR A 95 -0.55 19.07 13.86
N PRO A 96 0.08 19.95 14.66
CA PRO A 96 -0.36 21.34 14.69
C PRO A 96 -0.40 21.84 13.24
N PRO A 97 -1.51 22.50 12.84
CA PRO A 97 -1.63 23.08 11.51
C PRO A 97 -0.37 23.92 11.20
N PRO A 98 0.29 23.78 10.04
CA PRO A 98 1.26 24.79 9.60
C PRO A 98 0.58 26.16 9.67
N GLU A 99 1.24 27.14 10.27
CA GLU A 99 0.68 28.48 10.56
C GLU A 99 0.29 29.30 9.30
N GLU A 100 0.40 28.75 8.09
CA GLU A 100 -0.10 29.36 6.87
C GLU A 100 -0.78 28.30 5.98
N TYR A 101 -2.10 28.22 6.05
CA TYR A 101 -2.93 27.62 5.01
C TYR A 101 -3.41 28.75 4.09
N THR A 102 -2.76 28.94 2.94
CA THR A 102 -3.37 29.69 1.84
C THR A 102 -4.55 28.86 1.31
N GLU A 103 -5.73 29.46 1.25
CA GLU A 103 -7.07 28.83 1.18
C GLU A 103 -7.38 28.01 -0.11
N GLU A 104 -6.40 27.68 -0.95
CA GLU A 104 -6.67 27.21 -2.31
C GLU A 104 -6.89 25.69 -2.48
N GLN A 105 -6.98 24.88 -1.42
CA GLN A 105 -7.06 23.42 -1.55
C GLN A 105 -8.37 22.76 -1.07
N THR A 106 -9.41 23.53 -0.74
CA THR A 106 -10.73 22.97 -0.38
C THR A 106 -11.61 22.55 -1.57
N GLU A 107 -11.20 22.79 -2.82
CA GLU A 107 -12.07 22.56 -3.99
C GLU A 107 -11.85 21.25 -4.77
N THR A 108 -11.09 20.27 -4.29
CA THR A 108 -11.17 18.92 -4.88
C THR A 108 -12.29 18.12 -4.22
N GLN A 109 -13.51 18.54 -4.53
CA GLN A 109 -14.76 17.83 -4.29
C GLN A 109 -14.64 16.38 -4.81
N TYR A 110 -14.64 15.42 -3.90
CA TYR A 110 -14.70 14.00 -4.20
C TYR A 110 -16.05 13.64 -4.82
N ASP A 111 -16.18 13.77 -6.14
CA ASP A 111 -17.23 13.13 -6.91
C ASP A 111 -16.90 11.63 -7.04
N PHE A 112 -17.46 10.81 -6.15
CA PHE A 112 -17.49 9.36 -6.30
C PHE A 112 -18.84 8.95 -6.91
N PRO A 113 -18.94 8.67 -8.23
CA PRO A 113 -20.06 7.89 -8.72
C PRO A 113 -19.89 6.44 -8.26
N ILE A 114 -20.57 6.10 -7.16
CA ILE A 114 -20.75 4.73 -6.70
C ILE A 114 -21.48 3.97 -7.80
N TYR A 115 -20.92 2.82 -8.18
CA TYR A 115 -21.57 1.80 -8.99
C TYR A 115 -22.93 1.41 -8.38
N ALA A 116 -24.00 2.07 -8.79
CA ALA A 116 -25.37 1.58 -8.69
C ALA A 116 -25.72 0.92 -10.04
N GLY A 117 -25.12 -0.25 -10.27
CA GLY A 117 -25.54 -1.16 -11.32
C GLY A 117 -26.48 -2.19 -10.69
N ASP A 118 -27.76 -2.11 -11.06
CA ASP A 118 -28.86 -2.97 -10.62
C ASP A 118 -28.49 -4.46 -10.59
N ILE A 119 -28.76 -5.09 -9.44
CA ILE A 119 -28.76 -6.55 -9.32
C ILE A 119 -30.09 -6.97 -8.69
N THR A 120 -30.78 -7.90 -9.37
CA THR A 120 -32.10 -8.53 -9.12
C THR A 120 -33.29 -7.76 -9.72
N ARG A 121 -34.09 -8.32 -10.64
CA ARG A 121 -34.72 -9.65 -10.63
C ARG A 121 -34.83 -10.28 -12.04
N ILE A 122 -34.52 -11.58 -12.09
CA ILE A 122 -35.00 -12.54 -13.09
C ILE A 122 -36.50 -12.77 -12.80
N ALA A 123 -37.32 -12.73 -13.85
CA ALA A 123 -38.67 -13.32 -13.88
C ALA A 123 -38.58 -14.66 -14.60
#